data_AF-A0A3G8YUH3-F1
#
_entry.id   AF-A0A3G8YUH3-F1
#
_cell.length_a   1.000
_cell.length_b   1.000
_cell.length_c   1.000
_cell.angle_alpha   90.00
_cell.angle_beta   90.00
_cell.angle_gamma   90.00
#
_symmetry.space_group_name_H-M   'P 1'
#
loop_
_entity.id
_entity.type
_entity.pdbx_description
1 polymer ?
#
loop_
_entity_poly.entity_id
_entity_poly.type
_entity_poly.pdbx_seq_one_letter_code
_entity_poly.pdbx_strand_id
1 'polypeptide(L)'
;MEDQREQLRRVLQLALHSPYEGERAKAVALLLQRLETTRLTLADLDASFNVPFAENVLKERADLVCDFEVLLKSREEALLYSGLIEALVPASVTWLEGHHLLCRATPSVRRKIEALFQQHVNSLQRRLIAAQKQAMQEYQVRRQILFERAVTAELENTKS
;
A
#
# COMPACT_ATOMS: atom_id res chain seq x y z
N MET A 1 18.90 -24.90 -29.25
CA MET A 1 18.72 -23.65 -28.47
C MET A 1 17.37 -22.99 -28.74
N GLU A 2 16.87 -22.95 -29.98
CA GLU A 2 15.51 -22.46 -30.29
C GLU A 2 14.40 -23.19 -29.53
N ASP A 3 14.48 -24.51 -29.45
CA ASP A 3 13.48 -25.35 -28.77
C ASP A 3 13.31 -25.00 -27.27
N GLN A 4 14.41 -24.68 -26.59
CA GLN A 4 14.39 -24.29 -25.18
C GLN A 4 13.78 -22.89 -24.96
N ARG A 5 14.12 -21.93 -25.82
CA ARG A 5 13.54 -20.57 -25.74
C ARG A 5 12.04 -20.61 -26.04
N GLU A 6 11.62 -21.44 -26.99
CA GLU A 6 10.21 -21.62 -27.31
C GLU A 6 9.44 -22.30 -26.18
N GLN A 7 10.01 -23.32 -25.53
CA GLN A 7 9.43 -23.92 -24.33
C GLN A 7 9.22 -22.89 -23.22
N LEU A 8 10.22 -22.04 -22.94
CA LEU A 8 10.10 -21.00 -21.93
C LEU A 8 9.04 -19.94 -22.29
N ARG A 9 8.89 -19.60 -23.58
CA ARG A 9 7.79 -18.74 -24.03
C ARG A 9 6.42 -19.37 -23.77
N ARG A 10 6.27 -20.69 -23.99
CA ARG A 10 5.01 -21.39 -23.67
C ARG A 10 4.72 -21.37 -22.17
N VAL A 11 5.72 -21.55 -21.32
CA VAL A 11 5.58 -21.44 -19.87
C VAL A 11 5.19 -20.01 -19.47
N LEU A 12 5.77 -18.98 -20.09
CA LEU A 12 5.37 -17.59 -19.88
C LEU A 12 3.90 -17.36 -20.26
N GLN A 13 3.44 -17.89 -21.39
CA GLN A 13 2.03 -17.79 -21.78
C GLN A 13 1.09 -18.48 -20.78
N LEU A 14 1.48 -19.64 -20.24
CA LEU A 14 0.73 -20.31 -19.17
C LEU A 14 0.69 -19.47 -17.88
N ALA A 15 1.81 -18.85 -17.50
CA ALA A 15 1.88 -17.96 -16.35
C ALA A 15 0.93 -16.76 -16.48
N LEU A 16 0.79 -16.19 -17.68
CA LEU A 16 -0.01 -14.99 -17.92
C LEU A 16 -1.50 -15.28 -18.15
N HIS A 17 -1.83 -16.43 -18.75
CA HIS A 17 -3.17 -16.66 -19.29
C HIS A 17 -3.88 -17.90 -18.75
N SER A 18 -3.25 -18.72 -17.89
CA SER A 18 -3.99 -19.83 -17.28
C SER A 18 -5.18 -19.30 -16.45
N PRO A 19 -6.37 -19.93 -16.57
CA PRO A 19 -7.53 -19.55 -15.78
C PRO A 19 -7.40 -19.94 -14.30
N TYR A 20 -6.40 -20.78 -13.96
CA TYR A 20 -6.21 -21.31 -12.60
C TYR A 20 -5.03 -20.62 -11.91
N GLU A 21 -5.29 -19.96 -10.79
CA GLU A 21 -4.26 -19.27 -10.00
C GLU A 21 -3.09 -20.19 -9.62
N GLY A 22 -3.38 -21.41 -9.19
CA GLY A 22 -2.36 -22.38 -8.80
C GLY A 22 -1.46 -22.81 -9.96
N GLU A 23 -1.97 -22.83 -11.20
CA GLU A 23 -1.16 -23.09 -12.39
C GLU A 23 -0.30 -21.89 -12.76
N ARG A 24 -0.87 -20.67 -12.69
CA ARG A 24 -0.09 -19.44 -12.90
C ARG A 24 1.07 -19.34 -11.92
N ALA A 25 0.82 -19.58 -10.63
CA ALA A 25 1.85 -19.55 -9.60
C ALA A 25 2.97 -20.57 -9.84
N LYS A 26 2.61 -21.82 -10.20
CA LYS A 26 3.58 -22.86 -10.56
C LYS A 26 4.38 -22.51 -11.82
N ALA A 27 3.71 -21.98 -12.84
CA ALA A 27 4.35 -21.58 -14.09
C ALA A 27 5.33 -20.40 -13.88
N VAL A 28 4.95 -19.40 -13.06
CA VAL A 28 5.85 -18.31 -12.66
C VAL A 28 7.07 -18.85 -11.91
N ALA A 29 6.86 -19.70 -10.89
CA ALA A 29 7.96 -20.27 -10.13
C ALA A 29 8.92 -21.09 -11.02
N LEU A 30 8.37 -21.95 -11.89
CA LEU A 30 9.15 -22.73 -12.84
C LEU A 30 9.91 -21.83 -13.83
N LEU A 31 9.27 -20.77 -14.33
CA LEU A 31 9.88 -19.85 -15.27
C LEU A 31 11.08 -19.14 -14.64
N LEU A 32 10.92 -18.58 -13.44
CA LEU A 32 11.98 -17.86 -12.73
C LEU A 32 13.19 -18.78 -12.47
N GLN A 33 12.95 -20.00 -11.97
CA GLN A 33 13.99 -21.00 -11.75
C GLN A 33 14.74 -21.36 -13.05
N ARG A 34 14.03 -21.49 -14.17
CA ARG A 34 14.64 -21.81 -15.46
C ARG A 34 15.42 -20.63 -16.04
N LEU A 35 14.96 -19.40 -15.84
CA LEU A 35 15.69 -18.21 -16.28
C LEU A 35 17.03 -18.07 -15.55
N GLU A 36 17.06 -18.30 -14.24
CA GLU A 36 18.29 -18.31 -13.43
C GLU A 36 19.33 -19.30 -13.96
N THR A 37 18.89 -20.51 -14.33
CA THR A 37 19.80 -21.56 -14.84
C THR A 37 20.26 -21.33 -16.28
N THR A 38 19.47 -20.63 -17.10
CA THR A 38 19.73 -20.46 -18.54
C THR A 38 20.42 -19.15 -18.90
N ARG A 39 20.64 -18.25 -17.92
CA ARG A 39 21.13 -16.87 -18.12
C ARG A 39 20.29 -16.05 -19.10
N LEU A 40 19.06 -16.48 -19.35
CA LEU A 40 18.07 -15.71 -20.11
C LEU A 40 17.34 -14.77 -19.14
N THR A 41 16.84 -13.67 -19.69
CA THR A 41 15.99 -12.71 -18.97
C THR A 41 14.55 -12.82 -19.47
N LEU A 42 13.60 -12.25 -18.71
CA LEU A 42 12.21 -12.13 -19.18
C LEU A 42 12.12 -11.30 -20.47
N ALA A 43 12.96 -10.28 -20.62
CA ALA A 43 13.02 -9.45 -21.82
C ALA A 43 13.46 -10.24 -23.07
N ASP A 44 14.27 -11.29 -22.91
CA ASP A 44 14.65 -12.19 -24.00
C ASP A 44 13.47 -13.06 -24.46
N LEU A 45 12.49 -13.30 -23.60
CA LEU A 45 11.29 -14.06 -23.95
C LEU A 45 10.20 -13.14 -24.52
N ASP A 46 10.03 -11.96 -23.92
CA ASP A 46 9.05 -10.94 -24.28
C ASP A 46 9.59 -9.54 -23.90
N ALA A 47 9.80 -8.70 -24.92
CA ALA A 47 10.40 -7.37 -24.80
C ALA A 47 9.61 -6.41 -23.88
N SER A 48 8.33 -6.70 -23.61
CA SER A 48 7.51 -5.91 -22.70
C SER A 48 7.95 -5.99 -21.23
N PHE A 49 8.90 -6.88 -20.88
CA PHE A 49 9.53 -7.00 -19.56
C PHE A 49 10.88 -6.28 -19.45
N ASN A 50 11.23 -5.37 -20.37
CA ASN A 50 12.45 -4.56 -20.29
C ASN A 50 12.36 -3.45 -19.23
N VAL A 51 12.11 -3.84 -17.98
CA VAL A 51 11.87 -2.97 -16.83
C VAL A 51 12.66 -3.48 -15.62
N PRO A 52 13.09 -2.58 -14.71
CA PRO A 52 13.64 -3.00 -13.43
C PRO A 52 12.58 -3.82 -12.65
N PHE A 53 13.03 -4.87 -11.95
CA PHE A 53 12.17 -5.79 -11.18
C PHE A 53 11.16 -6.63 -12.01
N ALA A 54 11.63 -7.20 -13.12
CA ALA A 54 10.81 -7.99 -14.04
C ALA A 54 10.02 -9.15 -13.38
N GLU A 55 10.51 -9.74 -12.28
CA GLU A 55 9.77 -10.74 -11.50
C GLU A 55 8.46 -10.19 -10.92
N ASN A 56 8.52 -9.02 -10.30
CA ASN A 56 7.35 -8.43 -9.66
C ASN A 56 6.31 -8.03 -10.71
N VAL A 57 6.77 -7.53 -11.86
CA VAL A 57 5.94 -7.22 -13.04
C VAL A 57 5.30 -8.49 -13.63
N LEU A 58 6.02 -9.61 -13.64
CA LEU A 58 5.46 -10.90 -14.05
C LEU A 58 4.34 -11.33 -13.10
N LYS A 59 4.55 -11.23 -11.78
CA LYS A 59 3.51 -11.53 -10.78
C LYS A 59 2.30 -10.62 -10.92
N GLU A 60 2.52 -9.33 -11.13
CA GLU A 60 1.46 -8.34 -11.36
C GLU A 60 0.63 -8.68 -12.62
N ARG A 61 1.28 -8.97 -13.75
CA ARG A 61 0.56 -9.34 -14.99
C ARG A 61 -0.16 -10.68 -14.89
N ALA A 62 0.37 -11.60 -14.09
CA ALA A 62 -0.27 -12.88 -13.79
C ALA A 62 -1.37 -12.78 -12.71
N ASP A 63 -1.68 -11.57 -12.21
CA ASP A 63 -2.61 -11.34 -11.09
C ASP A 63 -2.30 -12.21 -9.85
N LEU A 64 -1.00 -12.35 -9.55
CA LEU A 64 -0.47 -13.04 -8.38
C LEU A 64 -0.07 -12.03 -7.30
N VAL A 65 0.19 -12.55 -6.10
CA VAL A 65 0.65 -11.72 -4.97
C VAL A 65 1.99 -11.07 -5.33
N CYS A 66 2.02 -9.74 -5.28
CA CYS A 66 3.17 -8.91 -5.57
C CYS A 66 3.34 -7.83 -4.50
N ASP A 67 4.57 -7.34 -4.37
CA ASP A 67 4.88 -6.24 -3.45
C ASP A 67 4.75 -4.91 -4.21
N PHE A 68 4.09 -3.91 -3.64
CA PHE A 68 3.92 -2.59 -4.25
C PHE A 68 3.95 -1.48 -3.21
N GLU A 69 4.55 -0.36 -3.60
CA GLU A 69 4.66 0.82 -2.76
C GLU A 69 3.46 1.76 -2.98
N VAL A 70 2.98 2.36 -1.90
CA VAL A 70 1.89 3.34 -1.89
C VAL A 70 2.28 4.54 -1.04
N LEU A 71 2.38 5.70 -1.69
CA LEU A 71 2.60 6.98 -1.05
C LEU A 71 1.28 7.76 -0.98
N LEU A 72 0.85 8.12 0.24
CA LEU A 72 -0.42 8.81 0.47
C LEU A 72 -0.23 10.29 0.84
N LYS A 73 -1.28 11.05 1.10
CA LYS A 73 -1.12 12.49 1.39
C LYS A 73 -0.89 12.78 2.86
N SER A 74 -1.30 11.86 3.73
CA SER A 74 -1.19 12.02 5.18
C SER A 74 -1.06 10.69 5.90
N ARG A 75 -0.68 10.76 7.18
CA ARG A 75 -0.59 9.58 8.05
C ARG A 75 -1.95 8.94 8.27
N GLU A 76 -3.01 9.72 8.35
CA GLU A 76 -4.37 9.26 8.54
C GLU A 76 -4.89 8.52 7.30
N GLU A 77 -4.56 9.02 6.10
CA GLU A 77 -4.81 8.28 4.86
C GLU A 77 -4.07 6.95 4.86
N ALA A 78 -2.80 6.93 5.31
CA ALA A 78 -2.02 5.70 5.45
C ALA A 78 -2.62 4.70 6.45
N LEU A 79 -3.11 5.18 7.60
CA LEU A 79 -3.81 4.32 8.57
C LEU A 79 -5.10 3.74 7.99
N LEU A 80 -5.86 4.53 7.24
CA LEU A 80 -7.07 4.04 6.56
C LEU A 80 -6.70 2.99 5.51
N TYR A 81 -5.74 3.27 4.65
CA TYR A 81 -5.33 2.37 3.58
C TYR A 81 -4.76 1.06 4.14
N SER A 82 -3.91 1.13 5.17
CA SER A 82 -3.36 -0.06 5.82
C SER A 82 -4.45 -0.93 6.43
N GLY A 83 -5.41 -0.33 7.15
CA GLY A 83 -6.53 -1.07 7.74
C GLY A 83 -7.44 -1.73 6.70
N LEU A 84 -7.66 -1.06 5.55
CA LEU A 84 -8.42 -1.64 4.44
C LEU A 84 -7.71 -2.83 3.80
N ILE A 85 -6.38 -2.76 3.65
CA ILE A 85 -5.59 -3.89 3.19
C ILE A 85 -5.65 -5.05 4.18
N GLU A 86 -5.36 -4.79 5.46
CA GLU A 86 -5.25 -5.84 6.48
C GLU A 86 -6.58 -6.56 6.72
N ALA A 87 -7.71 -5.88 6.48
CA ALA A 87 -9.04 -6.49 6.53
C ALA A 87 -9.28 -7.53 5.40
N LEU A 88 -8.59 -7.39 4.26
CA LEU A 88 -8.72 -8.31 3.12
C LEU A 88 -7.59 -9.33 3.05
N VAL A 89 -6.38 -8.91 3.41
CA VAL A 89 -5.16 -9.73 3.40
C VAL A 89 -4.40 -9.45 4.69
N PRO A 90 -4.54 -10.30 5.72
CA PRO A 90 -3.85 -10.09 7.00
C PRO A 90 -2.32 -10.04 6.84
N ALA A 91 -1.65 -9.22 7.66
CA ALA A 91 -0.19 -9.11 7.75
C ALA A 91 0.51 -8.79 6.41
N SER A 92 -0.09 -7.92 5.59
CA SER A 92 0.39 -7.58 4.25
C SER A 92 0.91 -6.16 4.09
N VAL A 93 0.98 -5.38 5.18
CA VAL A 93 1.46 -3.99 5.16
C VAL A 93 2.74 -3.86 5.99
N THR A 94 3.74 -3.22 5.41
CA THR A 94 4.95 -2.77 6.10
C THR A 94 5.05 -1.26 6.00
N TRP A 95 5.21 -0.59 7.14
CA TRP A 95 5.43 0.85 7.17
C TRP A 95 6.87 1.16 6.81
N LEU A 96 7.08 1.97 5.78
CA LEU A 96 8.41 2.43 5.40
C LEU A 96 8.74 3.71 6.17
N GLU A 97 8.24 4.86 5.71
CA GLU A 97 8.45 6.16 6.36
C GLU A 97 7.22 7.06 6.24
N GLY A 98 6.85 7.73 7.34
CA GLY A 98 5.77 8.71 7.34
C GLY A 98 4.41 8.13 6.90
N HIS A 99 4.02 8.42 5.66
CA HIS A 99 2.79 7.97 5.02
C HIS A 99 3.06 7.11 3.77
N HIS A 100 4.25 6.49 3.73
CA HIS A 100 4.69 5.55 2.71
C HIS A 100 4.55 4.11 3.22
N LEU A 101 3.85 3.28 2.45
CA LEU A 101 3.56 1.89 2.77
C LEU A 101 4.13 0.95 1.70
N LEU A 102 4.72 -0.16 2.12
CA LEU A 102 4.96 -1.32 1.27
C LEU A 102 3.86 -2.35 1.53
N CYS A 103 3.14 -2.73 0.48
CA CYS A 103 1.97 -3.57 0.54
C CYS A 103 2.18 -4.86 -0.25
N ARG A 104 1.62 -5.99 0.23
CA ARG A 104 1.67 -7.30 -0.43
C ARG A 104 0.27 -7.81 -0.75
N ALA A 105 -0.16 -7.73 -2.01
CA ALA A 105 -1.46 -8.24 -2.41
C ALA A 105 -1.49 -8.60 -3.90
N THR A 106 -2.60 -9.21 -4.34
CA THR A 106 -2.84 -9.36 -5.79
C THR A 106 -3.33 -8.03 -6.39
N PRO A 107 -3.09 -7.76 -7.68
CA PRO A 107 -3.60 -6.59 -8.38
C PRO A 107 -5.13 -6.47 -8.31
N SER A 108 -5.86 -7.57 -8.36
CA SER A 108 -7.32 -7.59 -8.16
C SER A 108 -7.73 -7.11 -6.76
N VAL A 109 -7.00 -7.51 -5.71
CA VAL A 109 -7.22 -7.02 -4.35
C VAL A 109 -6.87 -5.54 -4.25
N ARG A 110 -5.72 -5.11 -4.78
CA ARG A 110 -5.30 -3.71 -4.82
C ARG A 110 -6.37 -2.81 -5.43
N ARG A 111 -6.93 -3.16 -6.60
CA ARG A 111 -8.02 -2.40 -7.24
C ARG A 111 -9.25 -2.28 -6.35
N LYS A 112 -9.60 -3.35 -5.63
CA LYS A 112 -10.72 -3.35 -4.67
C LYS A 112 -10.46 -2.39 -3.51
N ILE A 113 -9.24 -2.39 -2.96
CA ILE A 113 -8.83 -1.48 -1.88
C ILE A 113 -8.85 -0.04 -2.36
N GLU A 114 -8.30 0.24 -3.54
CA GLU A 114 -8.28 1.59 -4.11
C GLU A 114 -9.71 2.13 -4.27
N ALA A 115 -10.66 1.30 -4.73
CA ALA A 115 -12.06 1.68 -4.80
C ALA A 115 -12.67 1.98 -3.41
N LEU A 116 -12.43 1.13 -2.41
CA LEU A 116 -12.91 1.35 -1.04
C LEU A 116 -12.28 2.61 -0.42
N PHE A 117 -10.98 2.81 -0.63
CA PHE A 117 -10.26 3.97 -0.13
C PHE A 117 -10.86 5.27 -0.68
N GLN A 118 -11.13 5.34 -1.99
CA GLN A 118 -11.77 6.52 -2.60
C GLN A 118 -13.19 6.79 -2.06
N GLN A 119 -13.94 5.74 -1.71
CA GLN A 119 -15.26 5.89 -1.09
C GLN A 119 -15.17 6.48 0.32
N HIS A 120 -14.13 6.13 1.09
CA HIS A 120 -14.02 6.50 2.50
C HIS A 120 -13.17 7.76 2.76
N VAL A 121 -12.22 8.10 1.88
CA VAL A 121 -11.23 9.18 2.14
C VAL A 121 -11.90 10.53 2.37
N ASN A 122 -12.94 10.87 1.61
CA ASN A 122 -13.67 12.13 1.77
C ASN A 122 -14.41 12.20 3.13
N SER A 123 -14.95 11.07 3.59
CA SER A 123 -15.60 10.96 4.90
C SER A 123 -14.58 11.11 6.03
N LEU A 124 -13.42 10.46 5.90
CA LEU A 124 -12.31 10.60 6.84
C LEU A 124 -11.87 12.06 6.96
N GLN A 125 -11.62 12.73 5.84
CA GLN A 125 -11.19 14.14 5.83
C GLN A 125 -12.20 15.06 6.54
N ARG A 126 -13.50 14.89 6.28
CA ARG A 126 -14.55 15.66 6.98
C ARG A 126 -14.53 15.41 8.49
N ARG A 127 -14.39 14.15 8.91
CA ARG A 127 -14.32 13.78 10.33
C ARG A 127 -13.07 14.34 11.01
N LEU A 128 -11.93 14.33 10.33
CA LEU A 128 -10.69 14.91 10.86
C LEU A 128 -10.80 16.42 11.03
N ILE A 129 -11.36 17.13 10.04
CA ILE A 129 -11.60 18.58 10.14
C ILE A 129 -12.52 18.90 11.33
N ALA A 130 -13.60 18.14 11.49
CA ALA A 130 -14.54 18.32 12.61
C ALA A 130 -13.85 18.07 13.96
N ALA A 131 -13.08 16.98 14.08
CA ALA A 131 -12.34 16.64 15.29
C ALA A 131 -11.28 17.70 15.64
N GLN A 132 -10.56 18.21 14.63
CA GLN A 132 -9.58 19.27 14.82
C GLN A 132 -10.23 20.57 15.31
N LYS A 133 -11.38 20.95 14.73
CA LYS A 133 -12.13 22.13 15.15
C LYS A 133 -12.60 22.00 16.60
N GLN A 134 -13.12 20.83 16.98
CA GLN A 134 -13.54 20.54 18.34
C GLN A 134 -12.35 20.63 19.32
N ALA A 135 -11.22 19.97 19.01
CA ALA A 135 -10.03 20.01 19.85
C ALA A 135 -9.49 21.43 20.05
N MET A 136 -9.51 22.26 18.99
CA MET A 136 -9.12 23.67 19.09
C MET A 136 -10.05 24.48 20.00
N GLN A 137 -11.36 24.24 19.93
CA GLN A 137 -12.33 24.92 20.80
C GLN A 137 -12.12 24.53 22.26
N GLU A 138 -11.97 23.24 22.55
CA GLU A 138 -11.70 22.74 23.90
C GLU A 138 -10.41 23.32 24.47
N TYR A 139 -9.35 23.39 23.66
CA TYR A 139 -8.10 24.02 24.04
C TYR A 139 -8.27 25.51 24.37
N GLN A 140 -8.98 26.27 23.54
CA GLN A 140 -9.22 27.71 23.77
C GLN A 140 -9.99 27.95 25.07
N VAL A 141 -11.04 27.19 25.33
CA VAL A 141 -11.82 27.27 26.58
C VAL A 141 -10.94 26.95 27.79
N ARG A 142 -10.19 25.85 27.73
CA ARG A 142 -9.30 25.45 28.83
C ARG A 142 -8.21 26.50 29.09
N ARG A 143 -7.67 27.11 28.04
CA ARG A 143 -6.69 28.19 28.14
C ARG A 143 -7.27 29.44 28.83
N GLN A 144 -8.50 29.84 28.50
CA GLN A 144 -9.16 30.98 29.15
C GLN A 144 -9.33 30.75 30.65
N ILE A 145 -9.84 29.58 31.05
CA ILE A 145 -10.02 29.22 32.46
C ILE A 145 -8.69 29.24 33.23
N LEU A 146 -7.63 28.67 32.64
CA LEU A 146 -6.31 28.68 33.26
C LEU A 146 -5.74 30.08 33.40
N PHE A 147 -5.97 30.93 32.40
CA PHE A 147 -5.53 32.32 32.41
C PHE A 147 -6.26 33.14 33.48
N GLU A 148 -7.59 33.03 33.57
CA GLU A 148 -8.39 33.69 34.60
C GLU A 148 -7.91 33.30 36.01
N ARG A 149 -7.71 32.00 36.26
CA ARG A 149 -7.18 31.51 37.55
C ARG A 149 -5.81 32.08 37.88
N ALA A 150 -4.91 32.15 36.89
CA ALA A 150 -3.58 32.71 37.09
C ALA A 150 -3.65 34.21 37.42
N VAL A 151 -4.50 34.97 36.72
CA VAL A 151 -4.71 36.40 37.00
C VAL A 151 -5.30 36.61 38.39
N THR A 152 -6.29 35.82 38.80
CA THR A 152 -6.87 35.93 40.15
C THR A 152 -5.82 35.67 41.23
N ALA A 153 -5.01 34.61 41.08
CA ALA A 153 -3.94 34.31 42.03
C ALA A 153 -2.89 35.44 42.11
N GLU A 154 -2.54 36.04 40.97
CA GLU A 154 -1.58 37.16 40.93
C GLU A 154 -2.14 38.41 41.62
N LEU A 155 -3.43 38.69 41.42
CA LEU A 155 -4.13 39.82 42.06
C LEU A 155 -4.33 39.64 43.56
N GLU A 156 -4.40 38.40 44.04
CA GLU A 156 -4.44 38.08 45.47
C GLU A 156 -3.05 38.23 46.12
N ASN A 157 -2.00 37.77 45.43
CA ASN A 157 -0.61 37.92 45.88
C ASN A 157 -0.17 39.39 45.97
N THR A 158 -0.66 40.27 45.09
CA THR A 158 -0.33 41.70 45.13
C THR A 158 -1.05 42.47 46.24
N LYS A 159 -2.00 41.86 46.94
CA LYS A 159 -2.74 42.45 48.07
C LYS A 159 -2.23 42.00 49.45
N SER A 160 -1.32 41.02 49.50
CA SER A 160 -0.65 40.56 50.72
C SER A 160 0.70 41.23 50.91
#